data_AF-A0A920QK25-F1
#
_entry.id   AF-A0A920QK25-F1
#
_cell.length_a   1.000
_cell.length_b   1.000
_cell.length_c   1.000
_cell.angle_alpha   90.00
_cell.angle_beta   90.00
_cell.angle_gamma   90.00
#
_symmetry.space_group_name_H-M   'P 1'
#
loop_
_entity.id
_entity.type
_entity.pdbx_description
1 polymer ?
#
loop_
_entity_poly.entity_id
_entity_poly.type
_entity_poly.pdbx_seq_one_letter_code
_entity_poly.pdbx_strand_id
1 'polypeptide(L)'
;MQGIAVSSYQGGHNEYFRYMVDLLKKKGSGHIQVFAGGGGFIVPSEIDALMEYGVNRVYSPEDGRELGLQGMIADMLKRAVFPLYLVMILNLSQKSFYRGVSSILHAV
;
A
#
# COMPACT_ATOMS: atom_id res chain seq x y z
N MET A 1 -10.38 1.03 -3.01
CA MET A 1 -9.07 0.42 -3.34
C MET A 1 -8.00 1.31 -2.73
N GLN A 2 -7.11 0.77 -1.90
CA GLN A 2 -6.33 1.57 -0.97
C GLN A 2 -4.81 1.50 -1.19
N GLY A 3 -4.33 0.58 -2.05
CA GLY A 3 -2.92 0.54 -2.46
C GLY A 3 -2.68 -0.19 -3.79
N ILE A 4 -1.52 0.08 -4.38
CA ILE A 4 -0.98 -0.54 -5.59
C ILE A 4 0.38 -1.13 -5.23
N ALA A 5 0.62 -2.40 -5.53
CA ALA A 5 1.92 -3.04 -5.36
C ALA A 5 2.50 -3.41 -6.73
N VAL A 6 3.74 -3.02 -7.00
CA VAL A 6 4.43 -3.30 -8.27
C VAL A 6 5.81 -3.91 -8.03
N SER A 7 6.11 -4.96 -8.78
CA SER A 7 7.45 -5.53 -8.86
C SER A 7 8.16 -5.04 -10.13
N SER A 8 9.29 -4.36 -10.00
CA SER A 8 10.09 -3.84 -11.11
C SER A 8 11.50 -4.43 -11.10
N TYR A 9 11.88 -5.14 -12.17
CA TYR A 9 13.17 -5.85 -12.27
C TYR A 9 13.98 -5.45 -13.51
N GLN A 10 13.52 -4.50 -14.31
CA GLN A 10 14.08 -4.20 -15.64
C GLN A 10 14.72 -2.80 -15.74
N GLY A 11 14.92 -2.12 -14.60
CA GLY A 11 15.36 -0.72 -14.55
C GLY A 11 14.23 0.27 -14.88
N GLY A 12 14.54 1.58 -14.84
CA GLY A 12 13.56 2.65 -15.05
C GLY A 12 12.51 2.81 -13.94
N HIS A 13 12.71 2.12 -12.80
CA HIS A 13 11.81 2.17 -11.64
C HIS A 13 11.67 3.59 -11.08
N ASN A 14 12.74 4.38 -11.09
CA ASN A 14 12.71 5.76 -10.60
C ASN A 14 11.67 6.61 -11.35
N GLU A 15 11.78 6.65 -12.67
CA GLU A 15 10.85 7.39 -13.53
C GLU A 15 9.45 6.80 -13.46
N TYR A 16 9.35 5.47 -13.49
CA TYR A 16 8.08 4.76 -13.46
C TYR A 16 7.26 5.06 -12.20
N PHE A 17 7.87 4.96 -11.02
CA PHE A 17 7.17 5.20 -9.75
C PHE A 17 6.87 6.67 -9.52
N ARG A 18 7.78 7.59 -9.89
CA ARG A 18 7.50 9.03 -9.81
C ARG A 18 6.33 9.42 -10.70
N TYR A 19 6.32 8.91 -11.94
CA TYR A 19 5.22 9.13 -12.87
C TYR A 19 3.89 8.57 -12.33
N MET A 20 3.90 7.37 -11.72
CA MET A 20 2.71 6.80 -11.09
C MET A 20 2.17 7.69 -9.98
N VAL A 21 3.03 8.14 -9.06
CA VAL A 21 2.66 9.03 -7.95
C VAL A 21 2.07 10.34 -8.48
N ASP A 22 2.70 10.96 -9.48
CA ASP A 22 2.19 12.17 -10.13
C ASP A 22 0.83 11.95 -10.79
N LEU A 23 0.66 10.84 -11.50
CA LEU A 23 -0.58 10.52 -12.20
C LEU A 23 -1.74 10.29 -11.22
N LEU A 24 -1.48 9.61 -10.10
CA LEU A 24 -2.46 9.44 -9.02
C LEU A 24 -2.87 10.78 -8.42
N LYS A 25 -1.90 11.65 -8.12
CA LYS A 25 -2.18 13.02 -7.62
C LYS A 25 -3.00 13.82 -8.63
N LYS A 26 -2.60 13.85 -9.91
CA LYS A 26 -3.30 14.57 -11.00
C LYS A 26 -4.73 14.10 -11.21
N LYS A 27 -5.01 12.81 -10.97
CA LYS A 27 -6.36 12.23 -11.10
C LYS A 27 -7.22 12.32 -9.84
N GLY A 28 -6.76 12.99 -8.78
CA GLY A 28 -7.48 13.07 -7.50
C GLY A 28 -7.41 11.79 -6.64
N SER A 29 -6.56 10.83 -7.02
CA SER A 29 -6.40 9.53 -6.37
C SER A 29 -5.12 9.45 -5.52
N GLY A 30 -4.59 10.58 -5.05
CA GLY A 30 -3.36 10.64 -4.24
C GLY A 30 -3.45 9.92 -2.89
N HIS A 31 -4.63 9.47 -2.47
CA HIS A 31 -4.83 8.65 -1.27
C HIS A 31 -4.44 7.18 -1.46
N ILE A 32 -4.31 6.72 -2.71
CA ILE A 32 -3.87 5.35 -3.03
C ILE A 32 -2.39 5.21 -2.73
N GLN A 33 -2.04 4.28 -1.83
CA GLN A 33 -0.64 4.04 -1.44
C GLN A 33 0.10 3.23 -2.50
N VAL A 34 1.31 3.63 -2.86
CA VAL A 34 2.14 2.89 -3.83
C VAL A 34 3.19 2.07 -3.07
N PHE A 35 3.31 0.80 -3.40
CA PHE A 35 4.29 -0.13 -2.85
C PHE A 35 5.14 -0.69 -3.99
N ALA A 36 6.43 -0.85 -3.74
CA ALA A 36 7.37 -1.33 -4.74
C ALA A 36 8.20 -2.51 -4.22
N GLY A 37 8.61 -3.37 -5.13
CA GLY A 37 9.67 -4.35 -4.92
C GLY A 37 10.47 -4.50 -6.20
N GLY A 38 11.74 -4.92 -6.09
CA GLY A 38 12.58 -5.10 -7.27
C GLY A 38 13.81 -5.97 -7.02
N GLY A 39 13.82 -6.71 -5.90
CA GLY A 39 15.03 -7.42 -5.47
C GLY A 39 16.21 -6.45 -5.34
N GLY A 40 17.38 -6.84 -5.86
CA GLY A 40 18.59 -6.01 -5.83
C GLY A 40 18.68 -4.92 -6.90
N PHE A 41 17.64 -4.71 -7.72
CA PHE A 41 17.67 -3.73 -8.81
C PHE A 41 17.38 -2.29 -8.35
N ILE A 42 16.74 -2.12 -7.20
CA ILE A 42 16.48 -0.81 -6.59
C ILE A 42 17.46 -0.65 -5.43
N VAL A 43 18.46 0.20 -5.59
CA VAL A 43 19.52 0.36 -4.58
C VAL A 43 19.05 1.21 -3.40
N PRO A 44 19.67 1.14 -2.21
CA PRO A 44 19.20 1.84 -1.01
C PRO A 44 18.95 3.35 -1.21
N SER A 45 19.83 4.05 -1.90
CA SER A 45 19.64 5.48 -2.19
C SER A 45 18.43 5.77 -3.08
N GLU A 46 18.06 4.83 -3.96
CA GLU A 46 16.86 4.96 -4.80
C GLU A 46 15.60 4.61 -4.01
N ILE A 47 15.68 3.64 -3.10
CA ILE A 47 14.59 3.34 -2.16
C ILE A 47 14.23 4.60 -1.37
N ASP A 48 15.22 5.26 -0.78
CA ASP A 48 15.03 6.49 -0.01
C ASP A 48 14.42 7.59 -0.87
N ALA A 49 14.97 7.83 -2.06
CA ALA A 49 14.48 8.86 -2.98
C ALA A 49 13.04 8.59 -3.46
N LEU A 50 12.68 7.33 -3.71
CA LEU A 50 11.32 6.93 -4.09
C LEU A 50 10.33 7.11 -2.94
N MET A 51 10.75 6.75 -1.73
CA MET A 51 9.92 6.91 -0.53
C MET A 51 9.70 8.39 -0.18
N GLU A 52 10.74 9.21 -0.26
CA GLU A 52 10.65 10.66 -0.10
C GLU A 52 9.69 11.30 -1.12
N TYR A 53 9.68 10.80 -2.36
CA TYR A 53 8.83 11.32 -3.42
C TYR A 53 7.33 11.00 -3.22
N GLY A 54 7.03 9.88 -2.54
CA GLY A 54 5.65 9.48 -2.22
C GLY A 54 5.30 8.02 -2.48
N VAL A 55 6.27 7.15 -2.79
CA VAL A 55 6.07 5.70 -2.67
C VAL A 55 5.99 5.37 -1.19
N ASN A 56 4.96 4.65 -0.74
CA ASN A 56 4.76 4.39 0.69
C ASN A 56 5.85 3.47 1.26
N ARG A 57 6.20 2.40 0.53
CA ARG A 57 7.28 1.48 0.92
C ARG A 57 7.87 0.78 -0.31
N VAL A 58 9.19 0.70 -0.35
CA VAL A 58 9.93 -0.20 -1.25
C VAL A 58 10.52 -1.34 -0.40
N TYR A 59 10.20 -2.59 -0.74
CA TYR A 59 10.73 -3.77 -0.04
C TYR A 59 12.03 -4.23 -0.70
N SER A 60 13.10 -4.22 0.08
CA SER A 60 14.44 -4.66 -0.30
C SER A 60 14.63 -6.18 -0.07
N PRO A 61 15.71 -6.78 -0.60
CA PRO A 61 16.08 -8.14 -0.25
C PRO A 61 16.33 -8.33 1.25
N GLU A 62 16.85 -7.31 1.94
CA GLU A 62 17.08 -7.37 3.39
C GLU A 62 15.77 -7.41 4.17
N ASP A 63 14.76 -6.64 3.76
CA ASP A 63 13.42 -6.75 4.33
C ASP A 63 12.85 -8.16 4.17
N GLY A 64 13.13 -8.81 3.04
CA GLY A 64 12.76 -10.20 2.81
C GLY A 64 13.46 -11.18 3.76
N ARG A 65 14.72 -10.90 4.15
CA ARG A 65 15.47 -11.71 5.12
C ARG A 65 14.97 -11.50 6.55
N GLU A 66 14.65 -10.25 6.91
CA GLU A 66 14.24 -9.89 8.27
C GLU A 66 12.77 -10.24 8.56
N LEU A 67 11.87 -9.93 7.63
CA LEU A 67 10.42 -10.04 7.82
C LEU A 67 9.85 -11.35 7.26
N GLY A 68 10.53 -11.94 6.28
CA GLY A 68 9.96 -13.00 5.45
C GLY A 68 8.79 -12.53 4.59
N LEU A 69 8.30 -13.41 3.71
CA LEU A 69 7.21 -13.08 2.78
C LEU A 69 5.92 -12.67 3.50
N GLN A 70 5.52 -13.42 4.53
CA GLN A 70 4.30 -13.12 5.28
C GLN A 70 4.40 -11.81 6.05
N GLY A 71 5.57 -11.50 6.63
CA GLY A 71 5.81 -10.25 7.33
C GLY A 71 5.72 -9.04 6.39
N MET A 72 6.32 -9.13 5.20
CA MET A 72 6.22 -8.07 4.18
C MET A 72 4.76 -7.83 3.74
N ILE A 73 3.99 -8.90 3.52
CA ILE A 73 2.56 -8.78 3.16
C ILE A 73 1.77 -8.14 4.32
N ALA A 74 2.02 -8.57 5.55
CA ALA A 74 1.33 -8.02 6.73
C ALA A 74 1.63 -6.52 6.94
N ASP A 75 2.88 -6.11 6.79
CA ASP A 75 3.30 -4.70 6.84
C ASP A 75 2.63 -3.88 5.74
N MET A 76 2.60 -4.41 4.51
CA MET A 76 1.94 -3.77 3.37
C MET A 76 0.44 -3.55 3.62
N LEU A 77 -0.26 -4.59 4.09
CA LEU A 77 -1.68 -4.50 4.41
C LEU A 77 -1.94 -3.48 5.52
N LYS A 78 -1.11 -3.47 6.57
CA LYS A 78 -1.22 -2.50 7.67
C LYS A 78 -1.08 -1.06 7.17
N ARG A 79 -0.18 -0.80 6.23
CA ARG A 79 0.05 0.53 5.63
C ARG A 79 -1.03 0.91 4.62
N ALA A 80 -1.58 -0.06 3.89
CA ALA A 80 -2.61 0.16 2.90
C ALA A 80 -4.00 0.45 3.50
N VAL A 81 -4.20 0.28 4.81
CA VAL A 81 -5.50 0.57 5.44
C VAL A 81 -5.58 2.05 5.83
N PHE A 82 -6.35 2.82 5.07
CA PHE A 82 -6.88 4.10 5.55
C PHE A 82 -7.84 3.83 6.72
N PRO A 83 -7.87 4.64 7.80
CA PRO A 83 -8.75 4.39 8.94
C PRO A 83 -10.22 4.61 8.56
N LEU A 84 -10.82 3.65 7.86
CA LEU A 84 -12.26 3.56 7.66
C LEU A 84 -12.99 3.45 9.01
N TYR A 85 -12.31 2.94 10.04
CA TYR A 85 -12.81 2.88 11.42
C TYR A 85 -13.08 4.26 12.02
N LEU A 86 -12.37 5.31 11.63
CA LEU A 86 -12.58 6.66 12.20
C LEU A 86 -13.88 7.30 11.69
N VAL A 87 -14.27 7.02 10.44
CA VAL A 87 -15.53 7.51 9.85
C VAL A 87 -16.74 6.70 10.33
N MET A 88 -16.55 5.41 10.63
CA MET A 88 -17.61 4.58 11.22
C MET A 88 -17.99 5.05 12.63
N ILE A 89 -17.02 5.41 13.49
CA ILE A 89 -17.31 5.85 14.87
C ILE A 89 -18.11 7.16 14.89
N LEU A 90 -17.89 8.07 13.93
CA LEU A 90 -18.66 9.30 13.80
C LEU A 90 -20.09 9.08 13.25
N ASN A 91 -20.35 7.91 12.63
CA ASN A 91 -21.69 7.53 12.15
C ASN A 91 -22.46 6.58 13.10
N LEU A 92 -21.83 6.09 14.18
CA LEU A 92 -22.47 5.21 15.17
C LEU A 92 -23.57 5.90 16.01
N SER A 93 -23.81 7.20 15.81
CA SER A 93 -25.04 7.87 16.29
C SER A 93 -26.30 7.47 15.50
N GLN A 94 -26.19 6.78 14.36
CA GLN A 94 -27.32 6.32 13.54
C GLN A 94 -27.41 4.78 13.56
N LYS A 95 -27.90 4.24 14.68
CA LYS A 95 -27.80 2.83 15.10
C LYS A 95 -28.65 1.78 14.34
N SER A 96 -29.22 2.05 13.16
CA SER A 96 -30.22 1.15 12.57
C SER A 96 -29.76 0.24 11.41
N PHE A 97 -28.51 0.32 10.94
CA PHE A 97 -28.11 -0.35 9.70
C PHE A 97 -27.44 -1.74 9.87
N TYR A 98 -26.89 -2.07 11.05
CA TYR A 98 -26.01 -3.25 11.21
C TYR A 98 -26.71 -4.55 11.66
N ARG A 99 -27.87 -4.88 11.08
CA ARG A 99 -28.45 -6.25 11.20
C ARG A 99 -28.13 -7.17 10.01
N GLY A 100 -27.43 -6.67 8.97
CA GLY A 100 -27.39 -7.35 7.66
C GLY A 100 -26.11 -8.07 7.23
N VAL A 101 -24.96 -7.99 7.94
CA VAL A 101 -23.66 -8.43 7.37
C VAL A 101 -22.97 -9.57 8.14
N SER A 102 -23.69 -10.31 8.98
CA SER A 102 -23.11 -11.41 9.78
C SER A 102 -22.93 -12.75 9.04
N SER A 103 -23.25 -12.86 7.74
CA SER A 103 -23.37 -14.18 7.08
C SER A 103 -22.30 -14.55 6.03
N ILE A 104 -21.21 -13.78 5.85
CA ILE A 104 -20.23 -14.08 4.76
C ILE A 104 -18.87 -14.62 5.26
N LEU A 105 -18.71 -14.94 6.55
CA LEU A 105 -17.43 -15.47 7.06
C LEU A 105 -17.45 -16.96 7.45
N HIS A 106 -18.15 -17.81 6.70
CA HIS A 106 -17.99 -19.27 6.74
C HIS A 106 -18.34 -19.87 5.36
N ALA A 107 -17.46 -19.70 4.36
CA ALA A 107 -17.34 -20.59 3.19
C ALA A 107 -16.33 -20.01 2.17
N VAL A 108 -15.03 -20.23 2.40
CA VAL A 108 -14.03 -20.70 1.43
C VAL A 108 -12.96 -21.43 2.21
#